data_AF-A0A8H3X4G7-F1
#
_entry.id   AF-A0A8H3X4G7-F1
#
_cell.length_a   1.000
_cell.length_b   1.000
_cell.length_c   1.000
_cell.angle_alpha   90.00
_cell.angle_beta   90.00
_cell.angle_gamma   90.00
#
_symmetry.space_group_name_H-M   'P 1'
#
loop_
_entity.id
_entity.type
_entity.pdbx_description
1 polymer ?
#
loop_
_entity_poly.entity_id
_entity_poly.type
_entity_poly.pdbx_seq_one_letter_code
_entity_poly.pdbx_strand_id
1 'polypeptide(L)'
;MPTPHHIVQLTRLEDLCKEWSTIHSQYCNLFSSLVNILTQRQATSNLLNSSNSTIFRVTTNTTIVISNILDQIFQPQTLTRVIYKQSREIEEILSKIHKIFEEFETIVKSMRKILLQNDKLISGPLTDLNLSSTYKTSTSNLTSKQQPSNKKNKHSKSKQSFKVTNINNNSSREQKMDDVIDISISLSNLFITRIVDMYEKELTYKRNLIFGGVLIIDHSDYENTEINNFEGTAIKAGIDGVKLVAEKWAAQPYLDFEIEEEMVDRVKIWKKIKEFEKLSK
;
A
#
# COMPACT_ATOMS: atom_id res chain seq x y z
N MET A 1 23.39 -2.62 28.25
CA MET A 1 23.27 -3.92 27.56
C MET A 1 23.09 -3.68 26.06
N PRO A 2 23.65 -4.55 25.19
CA PRO A 2 23.43 -4.45 23.75
C PRO A 2 21.96 -4.72 23.40
N THR A 3 21.46 -4.05 22.35
CA THR A 3 20.10 -4.29 21.83
C THR A 3 20.00 -5.72 21.28
N PRO A 4 18.99 -6.51 21.68
CA PRO A 4 18.80 -7.86 21.14
C PRO A 4 18.59 -7.84 19.64
N HIS A 5 19.11 -8.86 18.94
CA HIS A 5 19.09 -8.90 17.47
C HIS A 5 17.67 -8.86 16.88
N HIS A 6 16.70 -9.53 17.50
CA HIS A 6 15.29 -9.52 17.05
C HIS A 6 14.66 -8.12 17.15
N ILE A 7 15.06 -7.31 18.14
CA ILE A 7 14.60 -5.91 18.26
C ILE A 7 15.21 -5.03 17.17
N VAL A 8 16.49 -5.26 16.81
CA VAL A 8 17.13 -4.58 15.67
C VAL A 8 16.39 -4.93 14.39
N GLN A 9 16.00 -6.19 14.20
CA GLN A 9 15.21 -6.61 13.04
C GLN A 9 13.83 -5.96 12.99
N LEU A 10 13.13 -5.85 14.11
CA LEU A 10 11.85 -5.13 14.17
C LEU A 10 12.00 -3.64 13.86
N THR A 11 13.06 -2.99 14.36
CA THR A 11 13.33 -1.57 14.05
C THR A 11 13.63 -1.38 12.56
N ARG A 12 14.41 -2.27 11.95
CA ARG A 12 14.66 -2.23 10.51
C ARG A 12 13.41 -2.49 9.68
N LEU A 13 12.52 -3.35 10.18
CA LEU A 13 11.24 -3.62 9.54
C LEU A 13 10.33 -2.38 9.59
N GLU A 14 10.27 -1.69 10.74
CA GLU A 14 9.60 -0.39 10.89
C GLU A 14 10.11 0.63 9.86
N ASP A 15 11.44 0.75 9.69
CA ASP A 15 12.01 1.68 8.71
C ASP A 15 11.60 1.35 7.26
N LEU A 16 11.56 0.06 6.91
CA LEU A 16 11.09 -0.39 5.59
C LEU A 16 9.60 -0.12 5.36
N CYS A 17 8.76 -0.21 6.40
CA CYS A 17 7.33 0.14 6.31
C CYS A 17 7.15 1.64 6.04
N LYS A 18 7.95 2.49 6.69
CA LYS A 18 7.97 3.95 6.44
C LYS A 18 8.47 4.29 5.04
N GLU A 19 9.50 3.59 4.58
CA GLU A 19 10.02 3.75 3.21
C GLU A 19 8.93 3.40 2.19
N TRP A 20 8.22 2.29 2.39
CA TRP A 20 7.07 1.91 1.57
C TRP A 20 6.00 3.00 1.56
N SER A 21 5.61 3.51 2.74
CA SER A 21 4.61 4.58 2.84
C SER A 21 5.02 5.84 2.09
N THR A 22 6.31 6.18 2.14
CA THR A 22 6.86 7.36 1.46
C THR A 22 6.74 7.21 -0.05
N ILE A 23 7.20 6.09 -0.60
CA ILE A 23 7.08 5.77 -2.03
C ILE A 23 5.59 5.75 -2.40
N HIS A 24 4.75 5.05 -1.65
CA HIS A 24 3.32 4.96 -1.93
C HIS A 24 2.66 6.34 -2.08
N SER A 25 2.97 7.28 -1.18
CA SER A 25 2.46 8.66 -1.24
C SER A 25 2.93 9.41 -2.49
N GLN A 26 4.22 9.31 -2.83
CA GLN A 26 4.77 9.93 -4.04
C GLN A 26 4.03 9.47 -5.30
N TYR A 27 3.67 8.19 -5.35
CA TYR A 27 2.98 7.62 -6.50
C TYR A 27 1.48 7.93 -6.54
N CYS A 28 0.82 8.07 -5.39
CA CYS A 28 -0.52 8.66 -5.33
C CYS A 28 -0.52 10.08 -5.93
N ASN A 29 0.52 10.87 -5.67
CA ASN A 29 0.68 12.20 -6.27
C ASN A 29 0.92 12.12 -7.77
N LEU A 30 1.70 11.15 -8.26
CA LEU A 30 1.91 10.94 -9.70
C LEU A 30 0.62 10.55 -10.41
N PHE A 31 -0.19 9.64 -9.84
CA PHE A 31 -1.51 9.33 -10.39
C PHE A 31 -2.43 10.54 -10.42
N SER A 32 -2.46 11.33 -9.35
CA SER A 32 -3.25 12.57 -9.29
C SER A 32 -2.80 13.58 -10.35
N SER A 33 -1.48 13.73 -10.55
CA SER A 33 -0.90 14.56 -11.60
C SER A 33 -1.30 14.06 -12.99
N LEU A 34 -1.26 12.74 -13.21
CA LEU A 34 -1.65 12.12 -14.47
C LEU A 34 -3.13 12.38 -14.80
N VAL A 35 -4.04 12.21 -13.83
CA VAL A 35 -5.46 12.52 -14.00
C VAL A 35 -5.66 14.00 -14.34
N ASN A 36 -4.95 14.89 -13.65
CA ASN A 36 -5.04 16.33 -13.88
C ASN A 36 -4.59 16.71 -15.28
N ILE A 37 -3.43 16.24 -15.73
CA ILE A 37 -2.92 16.59 -17.06
C ILE A 37 -3.74 15.98 -18.18
N LEU A 38 -4.29 14.78 -18.00
CA LEU A 38 -5.21 14.18 -18.97
C LEU A 38 -6.52 14.98 -19.05
N THR A 39 -7.05 15.43 -17.92
CA THR A 39 -8.24 16.29 -17.86
C THR A 39 -7.99 17.64 -18.54
N GLN A 40 -6.84 18.28 -18.27
CA GLN A 40 -6.44 19.51 -18.94
C GLN A 40 -6.26 19.31 -20.45
N ARG A 41 -5.65 18.20 -20.87
CA ARG A 41 -5.50 17.86 -22.28
C ARG A 41 -6.85 17.69 -22.97
N GLN A 42 -7.81 17.03 -22.32
CA GLN A 42 -9.16 16.89 -22.85
C GLN A 42 -9.81 18.28 -23.05
N ALA A 43 -9.69 19.17 -22.07
CA ALA A 43 -10.20 20.54 -22.18
C ALA A 43 -9.51 21.33 -23.31
N THR A 44 -8.18 21.24 -23.44
CA THR A 44 -7.42 21.88 -24.53
C THR A 44 -7.82 21.33 -25.90
N SER A 45 -8.01 20.02 -26.02
CA SER A 45 -8.44 19.36 -27.26
C SER A 45 -9.85 19.80 -27.67
N ASN A 46 -10.79 19.84 -26.72
CA ASN A 46 -12.15 20.34 -26.96
C ASN A 46 -12.13 21.81 -27.42
N LEU A 47 -11.27 22.64 -26.83
CA LEU A 47 -11.11 24.04 -27.23
C LEU A 47 -10.54 24.13 -28.66
N LEU A 48 -9.51 23.34 -29.00
CA LEU A 48 -8.93 23.30 -30.35
C LEU A 48 -9.97 22.90 -31.41
N ASN A 49 -10.77 21.87 -31.12
CA ASN A 49 -11.83 21.39 -32.01
C ASN A 49 -12.94 22.44 -32.19
N SER A 50 -13.26 23.19 -31.12
CA SER A 50 -14.22 24.30 -31.21
C SER A 50 -13.70 25.46 -32.05
N SER A 51 -12.43 25.86 -31.92
CA SER A 51 -11.81 26.94 -32.71
C SER A 51 -11.76 26.63 -34.21
N ASN A 52 -11.57 25.36 -34.60
CA ASN A 52 -11.58 24.96 -36.00
C ASN A 52 -12.99 25.06 -36.64
N SER A 53 -14.06 24.93 -35.85
CA SER A 53 -15.44 25.02 -36.35
C SER A 53 -15.89 26.46 -36.64
N THR A 54 -15.29 27.46 -36.00
CA THR A 54 -15.65 28.89 -36.13
C THR A 54 -15.01 29.58 -37.34
N ILE A 55 -13.90 29.03 -37.87
CA ILE A 55 -13.13 29.64 -38.98
C ILE A 55 -13.94 29.67 -40.30
N PHE A 56 -15.00 28.87 -40.45
CA PHE A 56 -15.78 28.76 -41.69
C PHE A 56 -17.07 29.61 -41.74
N ARG A 57 -17.29 30.54 -40.81
CA ARG A 57 -18.49 31.41 -40.75
C ARG A 57 -18.19 32.91 -40.90
N VAL A 58 -17.17 33.28 -41.68
CA VAL A 58 -16.98 34.69 -42.09
C VAL A 58 -17.96 35.00 -43.22
N THR A 59 -19.19 35.37 -42.83
CA THR A 59 -20.16 36.00 -43.72
C THR A 59 -19.61 37.37 -44.12
N THR A 60 -19.62 37.61 -45.43
CA THR A 60 -19.34 38.86 -46.11
C THR A 60 -19.97 40.06 -45.39
N ASN A 61 -19.16 40.87 -44.70
CA ASN A 61 -19.29 42.33 -44.65
C ASN A 61 -18.00 42.95 -44.11
N THR A 62 -17.39 43.76 -44.96
CA THR A 62 -16.06 44.35 -44.86
C THR A 62 -16.01 45.52 -43.88
N THR A 63 -15.41 45.30 -42.70
CA THR A 63 -14.56 46.29 -42.02
C THR A 63 -13.76 45.58 -40.92
N ILE A 64 -12.49 45.29 -41.23
CA ILE A 64 -11.35 45.04 -40.33
C ILE A 64 -11.72 44.48 -38.94
N VAL A 65 -11.77 43.14 -38.87
CA VAL A 65 -11.54 42.39 -37.64
C VAL A 65 -10.20 41.65 -37.76
N ILE A 66 -9.14 42.37 -38.11
CA ILE A 66 -7.79 41.79 -38.27
C ILE A 66 -7.27 41.23 -36.93
N SER A 67 -7.67 41.81 -35.79
CA SER A 67 -7.34 41.28 -34.46
C SER A 67 -7.94 39.89 -34.22
N ASN A 68 -9.22 39.66 -34.52
CA ASN A 68 -9.81 38.33 -34.31
C ASN A 68 -9.31 37.31 -35.33
N ILE A 69 -8.89 37.71 -36.53
CA ILE A 69 -8.35 36.79 -37.54
C ILE A 69 -6.95 36.32 -37.12
N LEU A 70 -6.08 37.22 -36.64
CA LEU A 70 -4.79 36.80 -36.08
C LEU A 70 -5.02 35.90 -34.87
N ASP A 71 -5.87 36.29 -33.92
CA ASP A 71 -6.15 35.47 -32.74
C ASP A 71 -6.72 34.09 -33.11
N GLN A 72 -7.59 34.00 -34.13
CA GLN A 72 -8.13 32.73 -34.64
C GLN A 72 -7.11 31.87 -35.40
N ILE A 73 -6.07 32.45 -35.99
CA ILE A 73 -5.01 31.70 -36.71
C ILE A 73 -3.90 31.25 -35.74
N PHE A 74 -3.54 32.09 -34.75
CA PHE A 74 -2.50 31.80 -33.78
C PHE A 74 -2.98 30.93 -32.61
N GLN A 75 -4.27 30.96 -32.28
CA GLN A 75 -4.84 30.14 -31.21
C GLN A 75 -4.73 28.62 -31.50
N PRO A 76 -5.10 28.09 -32.67
CA PRO A 76 -4.94 26.66 -32.98
C PRO A 76 -3.48 26.18 -32.92
N GLN A 77 -2.54 26.99 -33.42
CA GLN A 77 -1.11 26.68 -33.37
C GLN A 77 -0.58 26.63 -31.92
N THR A 78 -1.02 27.57 -31.10
CA THR A 78 -0.65 27.64 -29.67
C THR A 78 -1.23 26.45 -28.91
N LEU A 79 -2.51 26.12 -29.12
CA LEU A 79 -3.18 24.97 -28.50
C LEU A 79 -2.52 23.65 -28.91
N THR A 80 -2.11 23.51 -30.18
CA THR A 80 -1.37 22.33 -30.66
C THR A 80 -0.04 22.17 -29.92
N ARG A 81 0.70 23.28 -29.71
CA ARG A 81 1.94 23.26 -28.92
C ARG A 81 1.68 22.90 -27.44
N VAL A 82 0.57 23.36 -26.86
CA VAL A 82 0.18 22.99 -25.50
C VAL A 82 -0.12 21.49 -25.40
N ILE A 83 -0.89 20.93 -26.35
CA ILE A 83 -1.18 19.48 -26.41
C ILE A 83 0.12 18.68 -26.55
N TYR A 84 1.07 19.14 -27.36
CA TYR A 84 2.38 18.50 -27.48
C TYR A 84 3.15 18.51 -26.15
N LYS A 85 3.19 19.64 -25.45
CA LYS A 85 3.85 19.75 -24.13
C LYS A 85 3.18 18.84 -23.10
N GLN A 86 1.85 18.81 -23.06
CA GLN A 86 1.07 17.92 -22.21
C GLN A 86 1.35 16.44 -22.53
N SER A 87 1.51 16.09 -23.81
CA SER A 87 1.86 14.72 -24.23
C SER A 87 3.22 14.28 -23.65
N ARG A 88 4.24 15.14 -23.75
CA ARG A 88 5.56 14.85 -23.18
C ARG A 88 5.53 14.66 -21.67
N GLU A 89 4.75 15.49 -20.97
CA GLU A 89 4.64 15.41 -19.51
C GLU A 89 3.87 14.15 -19.08
N ILE A 90 2.84 13.74 -19.84
CA ILE A 90 2.17 12.43 -19.66
C ILE A 90 3.18 11.28 -19.81
N GLU A 91 3.99 11.28 -20.87
CA GLU A 91 5.02 10.26 -21.10
C GLU A 91 6.03 10.20 -19.95
N GLU A 92 6.46 11.36 -19.43
CA GLU A 92 7.37 11.44 -18.29
C GLU A 92 6.75 10.83 -17.03
N ILE A 93 5.49 11.16 -16.73
CA ILE A 93 4.76 10.61 -15.56
C ILE A 93 4.59 9.10 -15.71
N LEU A 94 4.19 8.60 -16.89
CA LEU A 94 4.05 7.17 -17.15
C LEU A 94 5.38 6.44 -16.99
N SER A 95 6.49 7.01 -17.48
CA SER A 95 7.83 6.46 -17.29
C SER A 95 8.20 6.33 -15.82
N LYS A 96 7.86 7.33 -14.98
CA LYS A 96 8.05 7.27 -13.52
C LYS A 96 7.19 6.19 -12.88
N ILE A 97 5.92 6.06 -13.28
CA ILE A 97 5.00 5.02 -12.82
C ILE A 97 5.54 3.62 -13.17
N HIS A 98 6.12 3.42 -14.35
CA HIS A 98 6.65 2.11 -14.73
C HIS A 98 7.86 1.67 -13.89
N LYS A 99 8.71 2.60 -13.44
CA LYS A 99 9.92 2.30 -12.67
C LYS A 99 9.67 1.98 -11.20
N ILE A 100 8.46 2.25 -10.70
CA ILE A 100 8.10 2.11 -9.28
C ILE A 100 8.35 0.72 -8.70
N PHE A 101 8.13 -0.31 -9.51
CA PHE A 101 8.13 -1.67 -9.02
C PHE A 101 9.52 -2.09 -8.56
N GLU A 102 10.58 -1.50 -9.13
CA GLU A 102 11.95 -1.76 -8.71
C GLU A 102 12.18 -1.33 -7.26
N GLU A 103 11.59 -0.20 -6.84
CA GLU A 103 11.73 0.32 -5.48
C GLU A 103 10.95 -0.54 -4.47
N PHE A 104 9.67 -0.83 -4.74
CA PHE A 104 8.89 -1.70 -3.86
C PHE A 104 9.42 -3.14 -3.79
N GLU A 105 9.91 -3.69 -4.91
CA GLU A 105 10.58 -4.98 -4.91
C GLU A 105 11.82 -4.97 -4.02
N THR A 106 12.59 -3.88 -4.01
CA THR A 106 13.79 -3.74 -3.20
C THR A 106 13.43 -3.73 -1.70
N ILE A 107 12.34 -3.05 -1.33
CA ILE A 107 11.81 -3.06 0.04
C ILE A 107 11.39 -4.48 0.44
N VAL A 108 10.54 -5.13 -0.36
CA VAL A 108 10.04 -6.49 -0.06
C VAL A 108 11.18 -7.52 -0.01
N LYS A 109 12.17 -7.43 -0.91
CA LYS A 109 13.37 -8.27 -0.86
C LYS A 109 14.15 -8.03 0.44
N SER A 110 14.20 -6.80 0.95
CA SER A 110 14.85 -6.46 2.22
C SER A 110 14.06 -6.97 3.42
N MET A 111 12.72 -6.87 3.42
CA MET A 111 11.85 -7.47 4.42
C MET A 111 12.02 -9.00 4.46
N ARG A 112 12.07 -9.67 3.30
CA ARG A 112 12.31 -11.11 3.21
C ARG A 112 13.68 -11.51 3.74
N LYS A 113 14.73 -10.69 3.53
CA LYS A 113 16.04 -10.92 4.15
C LYS A 113 15.97 -10.86 5.67
N ILE A 114 15.18 -9.95 6.25
CA ILE A 114 14.95 -9.88 7.69
C ILE A 114 14.26 -11.16 8.19
N LEU A 115 13.23 -11.64 7.49
CA LEU A 115 12.55 -12.90 7.81
C LEU A 115 13.53 -14.09 7.81
N LEU A 116 14.32 -14.25 6.75
CA LEU A 116 15.32 -15.32 6.66
C LEU A 116 16.39 -15.26 7.75
N GLN A 117 16.78 -14.04 8.16
CA GLN A 117 17.70 -13.86 9.28
C GLN A 117 17.05 -14.24 10.61
N ASN A 118 15.75 -13.94 10.80
CA ASN A 118 15.02 -14.25 12.02
C ASN A 118 14.70 -15.74 12.14
N ASP A 119 14.32 -16.39 11.04
CA ASP A 119 14.10 -17.84 11.00
C ASP A 119 15.37 -18.59 11.42
N LYS A 120 16.55 -18.15 10.97
CA LYS A 120 17.84 -18.72 11.40
C LYS A 120 18.13 -18.59 12.90
N LEU A 121 17.62 -17.54 13.55
CA LEU A 121 17.76 -17.38 15.00
C LEU A 121 16.88 -18.36 15.77
N ILE A 122 15.74 -18.74 15.18
CA ILE A 122 14.76 -19.65 15.78
C ILE A 122 15.12 -21.11 15.46
N SER A 123 15.63 -21.36 14.25
CA SER A 123 16.01 -22.68 13.75
C SER A 123 17.50 -23.00 13.94
N GLY A 124 18.26 -22.11 14.57
CA GLY A 124 19.67 -22.33 14.88
C GLY A 124 19.83 -23.62 15.71
N PRO A 125 20.93 -24.37 15.53
CA PRO A 125 21.10 -25.62 16.24
C PRO A 125 21.09 -25.33 17.75
N LEU A 126 20.34 -26.16 18.50
CA LEU A 126 20.41 -26.30 19.96
C LEU A 126 21.79 -26.86 20.38
N THR A 127 22.86 -26.21 19.96
CA THR A 127 24.23 -26.56 20.33
C THR A 127 24.88 -25.34 20.94
N ASP A 128 25.23 -25.50 22.21
CA ASP A 128 26.06 -24.63 23.04
C ASP A 128 25.35 -23.48 23.76
N LEU A 129 24.28 -23.81 24.49
CA LEU A 129 24.08 -23.22 25.81
C LEU A 129 24.19 -24.32 26.86
N ASN A 130 25.36 -24.31 27.49
CA ASN A 130 25.64 -24.92 28.77
C ASN A 130 24.73 -24.26 29.83
N LEU A 131 23.45 -24.63 29.85
CA LEU A 131 22.51 -24.29 30.92
C LEU A 131 22.32 -25.55 31.77
N SER A 132 23.29 -25.75 32.67
CA SER A 132 23.08 -26.57 33.85
C SER A 132 22.05 -25.84 34.73
N SER A 133 20.76 -26.11 34.52
CA SER A 133 19.75 -25.90 35.54
C SER A 133 18.71 -27.00 35.48
N THR A 134 19.04 -28.06 36.22
CA THR A 134 18.13 -28.82 37.08
C THR A 134 16.66 -28.39 37.02
N TYR A 135 15.86 -29.09 36.21
CA TYR A 135 14.48 -29.38 36.58
C TYR A 135 14.22 -30.86 36.31
N LYS A 136 14.10 -31.59 37.43
CA LYS A 136 13.51 -32.92 37.48
C LYS A 136 12.02 -32.83 37.16
N THR A 137 11.47 -33.99 36.82
CA THR A 137 10.04 -34.36 36.84
C THR A 137 9.19 -33.79 35.70
N SER A 138 8.31 -34.51 35.00
CA SER A 138 7.72 -35.84 35.24
C SER A 138 7.29 -36.47 33.93
N THR A 139 7.43 -37.79 33.90
CA THR A 139 6.85 -38.73 32.94
C THR A 139 5.32 -38.65 32.94
N SER A 140 4.70 -38.40 31.78
CA SER A 140 3.35 -38.88 31.48
C SER A 140 3.16 -39.04 29.98
N ASN A 141 3.43 -40.23 29.47
CA ASN A 141 3.05 -40.64 28.13
C ASN A 141 1.54 -40.96 28.12
N LEU A 142 0.75 -40.09 27.49
CA LEU A 142 -0.62 -40.37 27.10
C LEU A 142 -0.63 -40.94 25.68
N THR A 143 -1.11 -42.18 25.57
CA THR A 143 -1.27 -42.93 24.33
C THR A 143 -2.52 -42.44 23.60
N SER A 144 -2.37 -41.87 22.41
CA SER A 144 -3.49 -41.56 21.50
C SER A 144 -3.65 -42.68 20.46
N LYS A 145 -4.78 -43.40 20.49
CA LYS A 145 -5.26 -44.20 19.36
C LYS A 145 -6.46 -43.51 18.70
N GLN A 146 -6.40 -43.53 17.38
CA GLN A 146 -7.32 -43.00 16.38
C GLN A 146 -8.76 -43.51 16.55
N GLN A 147 -9.77 -42.68 16.22
CA GLN A 147 -10.58 -42.81 15.00
C GLN A 147 -11.79 -41.84 14.95
N PRO A 148 -12.41 -41.62 13.76
CA PRO A 148 -13.23 -40.46 13.41
C PRO A 148 -14.75 -40.74 13.43
N SER A 149 -15.58 -39.68 13.41
CA SER A 149 -16.86 -39.71 12.69
C SER A 149 -17.50 -38.34 12.47
N ASN A 150 -18.05 -38.19 11.27
CA ASN A 150 -18.88 -37.10 10.75
C ASN A 150 -20.23 -36.96 11.48
N LYS A 151 -20.77 -35.72 11.58
CA LYS A 151 -22.11 -35.36 11.06
C LYS A 151 -22.47 -33.86 11.22
N LYS A 152 -23.22 -33.39 10.20
CA LYS A 152 -23.85 -32.08 9.98
C LYS A 152 -24.79 -31.62 11.11
N ASN A 153 -24.87 -30.31 11.40
CA ASN A 153 -25.97 -29.39 11.01
C ASN A 153 -26.11 -28.13 11.90
N LYS A 154 -26.46 -27.02 11.22
CA LYS A 154 -27.39 -25.92 11.58
C LYS A 154 -27.01 -24.81 12.59
N HIS A 155 -27.19 -23.60 12.06
CA HIS A 155 -27.50 -22.30 12.67
C HIS A 155 -27.90 -22.23 14.15
N SER A 156 -27.33 -21.26 14.89
CA SER A 156 -28.12 -20.25 15.61
C SER A 156 -27.27 -19.05 16.03
N LYS A 157 -27.84 -17.85 15.84
CA LYS A 157 -27.43 -16.59 16.47
C LYS A 157 -27.69 -16.67 17.97
N SER A 158 -26.78 -16.19 18.82
CA SER A 158 -27.19 -15.63 20.11
C SER A 158 -26.17 -14.61 20.64
N LYS A 159 -26.72 -13.49 21.13
CA LYS A 159 -26.07 -12.43 21.89
C LYS A 159 -25.94 -12.88 23.36
N GLN A 160 -24.80 -12.65 24.00
CA GLN A 160 -24.64 -12.64 25.46
C GLN A 160 -23.39 -11.79 25.79
N SER A 161 -23.54 -10.51 26.11
CA SER A 161 -23.64 -9.95 27.47
C SER A 161 -22.48 -10.36 28.39
N PHE A 162 -21.43 -9.54 28.44
CA PHE A 162 -20.40 -9.64 29.47
C PHE A 162 -20.95 -9.12 30.80
N LYS A 163 -21.03 -10.02 31.77
CA LYS A 163 -21.41 -9.74 33.16
C LYS A 163 -20.15 -9.28 33.89
N VAL A 164 -20.12 -8.01 34.27
CA VAL A 164 -19.14 -7.41 35.18
C VAL A 164 -19.18 -8.19 36.50
N THR A 165 -18.05 -8.79 36.88
CA THR A 165 -17.83 -9.21 38.27
C THR A 165 -16.61 -8.47 38.77
N ASN A 166 -16.89 -7.46 39.57
CA ASN A 166 -15.96 -6.65 40.32
C ASN A 166 -15.42 -7.51 41.48
N ILE A 167 -14.12 -7.83 41.48
CA ILE A 167 -13.42 -8.31 42.67
C ILE A 167 -12.26 -7.34 42.89
N ASN A 168 -12.42 -6.53 43.92
CA ASN A 168 -11.47 -5.53 44.34
C ASN A 168 -10.60 -6.09 45.48
N ASN A 169 -9.30 -5.81 45.34
CA ASN A 169 -8.31 -5.52 46.37
C ASN A 169 -7.58 -6.61 47.18
N ASN A 170 -6.27 -6.58 46.92
CA ASN A 170 -5.15 -6.50 47.86
C ASN A 170 -4.58 -7.81 48.44
N SER A 171 -3.54 -8.30 47.77
CA SER A 171 -2.34 -8.78 48.47
C SER A 171 -1.08 -8.22 47.81
N SER A 172 -0.41 -7.35 48.56
CA SER A 172 0.96 -6.89 48.34
C SER A 172 1.94 -8.05 48.14
N ARG A 173 2.57 -8.09 46.97
CA ARG A 173 3.91 -8.66 46.82
C ARG A 173 4.52 -8.11 45.54
N GLU A 174 5.72 -7.56 45.67
CA GLU A 174 6.60 -7.13 44.59
C GLU A 174 6.79 -8.28 43.58
N GLN A 175 5.89 -8.37 42.60
CA GLN A 175 6.12 -9.11 41.38
C GLN A 175 6.86 -8.17 40.44
N LYS A 176 8.17 -8.43 40.36
CA LYS A 176 9.13 -7.91 39.39
C LYS A 176 8.46 -7.31 38.16
N MET A 177 8.69 -6.02 37.96
CA MET A 177 8.47 -5.32 36.70
C MET A 177 9.32 -5.89 35.54
N ASP A 178 10.16 -6.89 35.79
CA ASP A 178 11.05 -7.52 34.82
C ASP A 178 10.33 -8.47 33.84
N ASP A 179 9.17 -9.04 34.19
CA ASP A 179 8.54 -10.09 33.36
C ASP A 179 7.53 -9.57 32.31
N VAL A 180 7.24 -8.27 32.27
CA VAL A 180 6.09 -7.76 31.48
C VAL A 180 6.50 -7.04 30.18
N ILE A 181 7.79 -6.76 29.94
CA ILE A 181 8.14 -5.79 28.88
C ILE A 181 9.42 -6.13 28.09
N ASP A 182 9.66 -7.41 27.84
CA ASP A 182 10.61 -7.82 26.80
C ASP A 182 9.84 -8.42 25.60
N ILE A 183 10.13 -7.95 24.39
CA ILE A 183 9.51 -8.51 23.18
C ILE A 183 10.18 -9.87 22.96
N SER A 184 9.44 -10.96 23.13
CA SER A 184 9.99 -12.30 22.92
C SER A 184 10.39 -12.53 21.46
N ILE A 185 11.41 -13.36 21.24
CA ILE A 185 11.86 -13.75 19.88
C ILE A 185 10.71 -14.36 19.07
N SER A 186 9.86 -15.17 19.72
CA SER A 186 8.67 -15.77 19.08
C SER A 186 7.66 -14.72 18.63
N LEU A 187 7.41 -13.70 19.46
CA LEU A 187 6.52 -12.60 19.10
C LEU A 187 7.11 -11.75 17.98
N SER A 188 8.40 -11.44 18.03
CA SER A 188 9.09 -10.77 16.92
C SER A 188 8.98 -11.54 15.62
N ASN A 189 9.12 -12.87 15.65
CA ASN A 189 8.94 -13.68 14.45
C ASN A 189 7.54 -13.55 13.88
N LEU A 190 6.52 -13.61 14.75
CA LEU A 190 5.14 -13.49 14.33
C LEU A 190 4.88 -12.15 13.62
N PHE A 191 5.40 -11.04 14.16
CA PHE A 191 5.32 -9.73 13.50
C PHE A 191 6.04 -9.73 12.16
N ILE A 192 7.29 -10.19 12.13
CA ILE A 192 8.11 -10.21 10.90
C ILE A 192 7.42 -11.03 9.81
N THR A 193 6.98 -12.25 10.11
CA THR A 193 6.30 -13.12 9.14
C THR A 193 5.02 -12.48 8.61
N ARG A 194 4.16 -11.94 9.48
CA ARG A 194 2.89 -11.34 9.08
C ARG A 194 3.10 -10.10 8.22
N ILE A 195 3.98 -9.20 8.64
CA ILE A 195 4.29 -7.97 7.90
C ILE A 195 4.86 -8.32 6.53
N VAL A 196 5.86 -9.20 6.44
CA VAL A 196 6.44 -9.60 5.15
C VAL A 196 5.37 -10.17 4.20
N ASP A 197 4.49 -11.06 4.69
CA ASP A 197 3.41 -11.64 3.89
C ASP A 197 2.42 -10.59 3.37
N MET A 198 2.04 -9.60 4.21
CA MET A 198 1.16 -8.50 3.80
C MET A 198 1.77 -7.66 2.68
N TYR A 199 3.04 -7.26 2.82
CA TYR A 199 3.73 -6.46 1.82
C TYR A 199 4.01 -7.22 0.51
N GLU A 200 4.26 -8.53 0.57
CA GLU A 200 4.36 -9.39 -0.62
C GLU A 200 3.04 -9.50 -1.39
N LYS A 201 1.92 -9.64 -0.67
CA LYS A 201 0.58 -9.64 -1.25
C LYS A 201 0.24 -8.29 -1.87
N GLU A 202 0.52 -7.21 -1.17
CA GLU A 202 0.28 -5.85 -1.67
C GLU A 202 1.13 -5.56 -2.92
N LEU A 203 2.39 -5.97 -2.96
CA LEU A 203 3.24 -5.81 -4.15
C LEU A 203 2.66 -6.56 -5.36
N THR A 204 2.23 -7.81 -5.15
CA THR A 204 1.57 -8.61 -6.19
C THR A 204 0.29 -7.93 -6.68
N TYR A 205 -0.53 -7.42 -5.77
CA TYR A 205 -1.74 -6.68 -6.10
C TYR A 205 -1.45 -5.45 -6.95
N LYS A 206 -0.49 -4.61 -6.52
CA LYS A 206 -0.09 -3.40 -7.26
C LYS A 206 0.47 -3.74 -8.64
N ARG A 207 1.23 -4.83 -8.77
CA ARG A 207 1.75 -5.29 -10.07
C ARG A 207 0.60 -5.72 -11.00
N ASN A 208 -0.36 -6.46 -10.49
CA ASN A 208 -1.54 -6.89 -11.26
C ASN A 208 -2.45 -5.70 -11.63
N LEU A 209 -2.49 -4.65 -10.81
CA LEU A 209 -3.26 -3.45 -11.11
C LEU A 209 -2.70 -2.71 -12.34
N ILE A 210 -1.38 -2.67 -12.52
CA ILE A 210 -0.73 -1.98 -13.64
C ILE A 210 -0.57 -2.87 -14.88
N PHE A 211 -0.16 -4.13 -14.70
CA PHE A 211 0.16 -5.04 -15.82
C PHE A 211 -0.86 -6.15 -16.06
N GLY A 212 -1.76 -6.40 -15.11
CA GLY A 212 -2.72 -7.51 -15.16
C GLY A 212 -4.00 -7.21 -15.92
N GLY A 213 -4.07 -6.10 -16.68
CA GLY A 213 -5.19 -5.83 -17.57
C GLY A 213 -6.51 -5.45 -16.89
N VAL A 214 -6.48 -4.96 -15.63
CA VAL A 214 -7.69 -4.46 -14.92
C VAL A 214 -8.30 -3.22 -15.62
N LEU A 215 -7.60 -2.64 -16.60
CA LEU A 215 -8.16 -1.77 -17.61
C LEU A 215 -8.77 -2.59 -18.76
N ILE A 216 -9.80 -3.39 -18.48
CA ILE A 216 -10.75 -3.75 -19.55
C ILE A 216 -11.54 -2.46 -19.79
N ILE A 217 -11.11 -1.69 -20.78
CA ILE A 217 -11.99 -0.69 -21.39
C ILE A 217 -13.05 -1.52 -22.08
N ASP A 218 -14.19 -1.71 -21.41
CA ASP A 218 -15.31 -2.42 -22.00
C ASP A 218 -15.81 -1.59 -23.19
N HIS A 219 -15.42 -2.02 -24.38
CA HIS A 219 -15.85 -1.40 -25.63
C HIS A 219 -17.28 -1.81 -26.00
N SER A 220 -17.96 -2.66 -25.21
CA SER A 220 -19.28 -3.20 -25.54
C SER A 220 -20.44 -2.20 -25.34
N ASP A 221 -20.24 -1.11 -24.60
CA ASP A 221 -21.24 -0.03 -24.48
C ASP A 221 -21.21 0.98 -25.67
N TYR A 222 -20.31 0.79 -26.65
CA TYR A 222 -20.01 1.79 -27.69
C TYR A 222 -20.55 1.48 -29.10
N GLU A 223 -21.36 0.43 -29.28
CA GLU A 223 -21.88 0.07 -30.60
C GLU A 223 -23.01 0.98 -31.14
N ASN A 224 -23.46 2.01 -30.40
CA ASN A 224 -24.57 2.87 -30.83
C ASN A 224 -24.27 4.38 -30.94
N THR A 225 -23.01 4.80 -30.81
CA THR A 225 -22.65 6.22 -31.00
C THR A 225 -22.01 6.44 -32.36
N GLU A 226 -22.72 7.19 -33.19
CA GLU A 226 -22.29 7.74 -34.48
C GLU A 226 -20.79 8.10 -34.50
N ILE A 227 -20.14 7.67 -35.58
CA ILE A 227 -18.68 7.63 -35.84
C ILE A 227 -17.97 9.00 -35.72
N ASN A 228 -18.69 10.09 -35.47
CA ASN A 228 -18.14 11.45 -35.38
C ASN A 228 -17.67 11.87 -33.97
N ASN A 229 -17.87 11.05 -32.92
CA ASN A 229 -17.50 11.38 -31.52
C ASN A 229 -16.41 10.48 -30.90
N PHE A 230 -15.80 9.59 -31.69
CA PHE A 230 -14.96 8.49 -31.21
C PHE A 230 -13.73 8.93 -30.39
N GLU A 231 -13.15 10.08 -30.70
CA GLU A 231 -11.93 10.58 -30.05
C GLU A 231 -12.19 11.14 -28.64
N GLY A 232 -13.34 11.81 -28.43
CA GLY A 232 -13.71 12.37 -27.12
C GLY A 232 -14.07 11.30 -26.08
N THR A 233 -14.63 10.18 -26.55
CA THR A 233 -15.02 9.04 -25.72
C THR A 233 -13.84 8.16 -25.33
N ALA A 234 -12.86 7.97 -26.21
CA ALA A 234 -11.63 7.24 -25.90
C ALA A 234 -10.77 7.96 -24.85
N ILE A 235 -10.62 9.30 -24.95
CA ILE A 235 -9.87 10.09 -23.97
C ILE A 235 -10.54 10.04 -22.60
N LYS A 236 -11.87 10.15 -22.56
CA LYS A 236 -12.64 10.05 -21.30
C LYS A 236 -12.50 8.66 -20.66
N ALA A 237 -12.62 7.60 -21.45
CA ALA A 237 -12.40 6.23 -20.98
C ALA A 237 -10.97 6.04 -20.43
N GLY A 238 -9.96 6.63 -21.07
CA GLY A 238 -8.58 6.64 -20.57
C GLY A 238 -8.43 7.36 -19.23
N ILE A 239 -9.04 8.53 -19.08
CA ILE A 239 -9.05 9.29 -17.81
C ILE A 239 -9.69 8.49 -16.68
N ASP A 240 -10.88 7.92 -16.93
CA ASP A 240 -11.62 7.18 -15.91
C ASP A 240 -10.91 5.87 -15.55
N GLY A 241 -10.23 5.24 -16.51
CA GLY A 241 -9.32 4.12 -16.26
C GLY A 241 -8.17 4.51 -15.32
N VAL A 242 -7.49 5.63 -15.57
CA VAL A 242 -6.41 6.11 -14.68
C VAL A 242 -6.94 6.46 -13.29
N LYS A 243 -8.13 7.07 -13.17
CA LYS A 243 -8.76 7.34 -11.87
C LYS A 243 -9.04 6.05 -11.09
N LEU A 244 -9.58 5.03 -11.76
CA LEU A 244 -9.86 3.74 -11.12
C LEU A 244 -8.57 3.08 -10.62
N VAL A 245 -7.50 3.14 -11.42
CA VAL A 245 -6.17 2.66 -10.99
C VAL A 245 -5.67 3.46 -9.80
N ALA A 246 -5.78 4.79 -9.82
CA ALA A 246 -5.37 5.66 -8.72
C ALA A 246 -6.10 5.35 -7.40
N GLU A 247 -7.42 5.15 -7.48
CA GLU A 247 -8.25 4.79 -6.32
C GLU A 247 -7.84 3.44 -5.74
N LYS A 248 -7.77 2.40 -6.59
CA LYS A 248 -7.33 1.06 -6.18
C LYS A 248 -5.91 1.06 -5.65
N TRP A 249 -5.05 1.89 -6.22
CA TRP A 249 -3.67 2.04 -5.79
C TRP A 249 -3.59 2.55 -4.35
N ALA A 250 -4.39 3.57 -4.01
CA ALA A 250 -4.44 4.20 -2.70
C ALA A 250 -5.08 3.33 -1.61
N ALA A 251 -5.91 2.35 -1.97
CA ALA A 251 -6.68 1.56 -1.01
C ALA A 251 -5.85 0.58 -0.14
N GLN A 252 -4.64 0.20 -0.58
CA GLN A 252 -3.72 -0.73 0.11
C GLN A 252 -4.40 -1.94 0.80
N PRO A 253 -5.24 -2.72 0.09
CA PRO A 253 -6.17 -3.66 0.72
C PRO A 253 -5.52 -4.85 1.44
N TYR A 254 -4.25 -5.13 1.19
CA TYR A 254 -3.53 -6.24 1.83
C TYR A 254 -2.69 -5.82 3.03
N LEU A 255 -2.62 -4.52 3.33
CA LEU A 255 -1.92 -4.02 4.50
C LEU A 255 -2.89 -3.92 5.69
N ASP A 256 -2.58 -4.64 6.75
CA ASP A 256 -3.22 -4.50 8.04
C ASP A 256 -2.37 -3.56 8.91
N PHE A 257 -2.74 -2.28 8.92
CA PHE A 257 -2.05 -1.24 9.67
C PHE A 257 -2.13 -1.46 11.20
N GLU A 258 -3.12 -2.21 11.71
CA GLU A 258 -3.23 -2.49 13.14
C GLU A 258 -2.05 -3.37 13.61
N ILE A 259 -1.64 -4.34 12.79
CA ILE A 259 -0.49 -5.21 13.08
C ILE A 259 0.82 -4.42 13.02
N GLU A 260 0.95 -3.51 12.05
CA GLU A 260 2.12 -2.63 11.94
C GLU A 260 2.21 -1.70 13.15
N GLU A 261 1.11 -1.05 13.53
CA GLU A 261 1.04 -0.14 14.67
C GLU A 261 1.36 -0.87 15.98
N GLU A 262 0.81 -2.07 16.18
CA GLU A 262 1.11 -2.89 17.36
C GLU A 262 2.61 -3.20 17.47
N MET A 263 3.25 -3.57 16.35
CA MET A 263 4.70 -3.81 16.33
C MET A 263 5.48 -2.54 16.71
N VAL A 264 5.16 -1.41 16.08
CA VAL A 264 5.84 -0.13 16.30
C VAL A 264 5.70 0.32 17.75
N ASP A 265 4.51 0.21 18.33
CA ASP A 265 4.25 0.60 19.71
C ASP A 265 5.03 -0.28 20.70
N ARG A 266 5.08 -1.59 20.46
CA ARG A 266 5.89 -2.50 21.30
C ARG A 266 7.38 -2.15 21.22
N VAL A 267 7.91 -1.87 20.02
CA VAL A 267 9.30 -1.44 19.85
C VAL A 267 9.56 -0.10 20.56
N LYS A 268 8.62 0.84 20.49
CA LYS A 268 8.71 2.16 21.13
C LYS A 268 8.68 2.06 22.66
N ILE A 269 7.80 1.23 23.20
CA ILE A 269 7.73 0.94 24.65
C ILE A 269 9.06 0.32 25.11
N TRP A 270 9.56 -0.69 24.40
CA TRP A 270 10.84 -1.32 24.69
C TRP A 270 12.00 -0.32 24.70
N LYS A 271 12.08 0.56 23.69
CA LYS A 271 13.11 1.62 23.61
C LYS A 271 13.06 2.54 24.82
N LYS A 272 11.88 3.05 25.19
CA LYS A 272 11.70 3.94 26.36
C LYS A 272 12.15 3.28 27.65
N ILE A 273 11.78 2.02 27.88
CA ILE A 273 12.15 1.31 29.11
C ILE A 273 13.66 1.11 29.18
N LYS A 274 14.31 0.74 28.07
CA LYS A 274 15.77 0.63 28.03
C LYS A 274 16.49 1.97 28.20
N GLU A 275 15.87 3.09 27.84
CA GLU A 275 16.40 4.42 28.18
C GLU A 275 16.26 4.73 29.67
N PHE A 276 15.10 4.46 30.29
CA PHE A 276 14.91 4.64 31.72
C PHE A 276 15.85 3.76 32.56
N GLU A 277 16.03 2.49 32.19
CA GLU A 277 16.99 1.58 32.84
C GLU A 277 18.44 2.08 32.76
N LYS A 278 18.79 2.85 31.72
CA LYS A 278 20.12 3.48 31.59
C LYS A 278 20.26 4.72 32.46
N LEU A 279 19.18 5.48 32.63
CA LEU A 279 19.15 6.70 33.46
C LEU A 279 19.07 6.39 34.95
N SER A 280 18.56 5.21 35.33
CA SER A 280 18.45 4.77 36.72
C SER A 280 19.71 4.06 37.25
N LYS A 281 20.79 4.01 36.47
CA LYS A 281 22.08 3.39 36.80
C LYS A 281 23.18 4.45 36.78
#